data_AF-A0A6M4G2A4-F1
#
_entry.id   AF-A0A6M4G2A4-F1
#
_cell.length_a   1.000
_cell.length_b   1.000
_cell.length_c   1.000
_cell.angle_alpha   90.00
_cell.angle_beta   90.00
_cell.angle_gamma   90.00
#
_symmetry.space_group_name_H-M   'P 1'
#
loop_
_entity.id
_entity.type
_entity.pdbx_description
1 polymer ?
#
loop_
_entity_poly.entity_id
_entity_poly.type
_entity_poly.pdbx_seq_one_letter_code
_entity_poly.pdbx_strand_id
1 'polypeptide(L)'
;MLIPARLYFATDRLRLSKDDPAWGYARALQTRSSDGFLRQAAARDLIGDFQPWATPFIVALIGEYIVEILEDIAAGLTPEMTLALAAFIAENPAYWRTTKRRVMSYWDAYYRHGGYDMPVTHVTLMEEASCWSRVKRHMLRYWNVGHRHDRGNVMHRSYRRDEYIGFKLIDRLDLAVTGQA
;
A
#
# COMPACT_ATOMS: atom_id res chain seq x y z
N MET A 1 -13.53 -14.26 -7.32
CA MET A 1 -13.99 -12.99 -6.72
C MET A 1 -13.57 -11.81 -7.60
N LEU A 2 -14.45 -10.82 -7.78
CA LEU A 2 -14.19 -9.63 -8.59
C LEU A 2 -13.95 -8.42 -7.67
N ILE A 3 -12.70 -7.98 -7.55
CA ILE A 3 -12.36 -6.67 -6.98
C ILE A 3 -12.08 -5.74 -8.16
N PRO A 4 -12.63 -4.51 -8.19
CA PRO A 4 -12.32 -3.56 -9.26
C PRO A 4 -10.81 -3.34 -9.39
N ALA A 5 -10.27 -3.39 -10.61
CA ALA A 5 -8.83 -3.24 -10.82
C ALA A 5 -8.34 -1.83 -10.49
N ARG A 6 -8.72 -0.83 -11.28
CA ARG A 6 -8.42 0.59 -11.02
C ARG A 6 -9.64 1.42 -11.35
N LEU A 7 -10.02 2.29 -10.42
CA LEU A 7 -11.15 3.18 -10.54
C LEU A 7 -10.65 4.61 -10.78
N TYR A 8 -11.28 5.27 -11.75
CA TYR A 8 -11.09 6.69 -12.00
C TYR A 8 -12.28 7.43 -11.43
N PHE A 9 -12.02 8.19 -10.37
CA PHE A 9 -13.06 8.97 -9.72
C PHE A 9 -13.16 10.34 -10.38
N ALA A 10 -14.38 10.79 -10.69
CA ALA A 10 -14.62 12.15 -11.17
C ALA A 10 -14.23 13.20 -10.11
N THR A 11 -14.32 12.84 -8.82
CA THR A 11 -13.80 13.61 -7.70
C THR A 11 -13.26 12.67 -6.63
N ASP A 12 -12.12 13.03 -6.06
CA ASP A 12 -11.50 12.36 -4.91
C ASP A 12 -12.19 12.70 -3.58
N ARG A 13 -12.98 13.77 -3.55
CA ARG A 13 -13.71 14.23 -2.36
C ARG A 13 -14.94 13.37 -2.10
N LEU A 14 -14.91 12.65 -0.98
CA LEU A 14 -16.12 12.08 -0.40
C LEU A 14 -16.98 13.21 0.16
N ARG A 15 -18.27 13.21 -0.20
CA ARG A 15 -19.29 14.07 0.41
C ARG A 15 -20.00 13.38 1.58
N LEU A 16 -19.37 12.34 2.12
CA LEU A 16 -19.85 11.53 3.24
C LEU A 16 -19.12 11.98 4.51
N SER A 17 -19.83 12.03 5.63
CA SER A 17 -19.21 12.15 6.94
C SER A 17 -18.62 10.80 7.37
N LYS A 18 -17.66 10.79 8.32
CA LYS A 18 -17.09 9.53 8.82
C LYS A 18 -18.13 8.65 9.51
N ASP A 19 -19.14 9.27 10.11
CA ASP A 19 -20.24 8.57 10.80
C ASP A 19 -21.31 8.04 9.84
N ASP A 20 -21.17 8.31 8.53
CA ASP A 20 -22.09 7.80 7.52
C ASP A 20 -21.89 6.28 7.34
N PRO A 21 -22.95 5.46 7.37
CA PRO A 21 -22.83 4.02 7.13
C PRO A 21 -22.17 3.65 5.79
N ALA A 22 -22.23 4.53 4.79
CA ALA A 22 -21.59 4.36 3.50
C ALA A 22 -20.08 4.64 3.52
N TRP A 23 -19.53 5.23 4.59
CA TRP A 23 -18.15 5.68 4.68
C TRP A 23 -17.16 4.54 4.42
N GLY A 24 -17.28 3.42 5.14
CA GLY A 24 -16.40 2.27 4.97
C GLY A 24 -16.39 1.75 3.53
N TYR A 25 -17.56 1.61 2.91
CA TYR A 25 -17.68 1.14 1.52
C TYR A 25 -17.05 2.11 0.52
N ALA A 26 -17.24 3.42 0.72
CA ALA A 26 -16.59 4.44 -0.09
C ALA A 26 -15.06 4.38 0.03
N ARG A 27 -14.52 4.20 1.24
CA ARG A 27 -13.07 4.02 1.45
C ARG A 27 -12.58 2.74 0.79
N ALA A 28 -13.32 1.64 0.89
CA ALA A 28 -13.01 0.39 0.18
C ALA A 28 -12.88 0.60 -1.34
N LEU A 29 -13.79 1.33 -1.98
CA LEU A 29 -13.66 1.67 -3.40
C LEU A 29 -12.44 2.56 -3.67
N GLN A 30 -12.16 3.53 -2.79
CA GLN A 30 -11.01 4.43 -2.94
C GLN A 30 -9.64 3.74 -2.79
N THR A 31 -9.57 2.56 -2.16
CA THR A 31 -8.37 1.70 -2.23
C THR A 31 -8.05 1.23 -3.65
N ARG A 32 -8.97 1.38 -4.60
CA ARG A 32 -8.78 1.06 -6.02
C ARG A 32 -8.53 2.30 -6.88
N SER A 33 -8.38 3.48 -6.28
CA SER A 33 -8.12 4.74 -7.00
C SER A 33 -6.84 4.68 -7.84
N SER A 34 -6.82 5.40 -8.96
CA SER A 34 -5.58 5.66 -9.70
C SER A 34 -4.58 6.52 -8.92
N ASP A 35 -5.04 7.29 -7.94
CA ASP A 35 -4.19 8.11 -7.06
C ASP A 35 -3.64 7.28 -5.88
N GLY A 36 -2.32 7.20 -5.76
CA GLY A 36 -1.64 6.50 -4.67
C GLY A 36 -1.90 7.11 -3.29
N PHE A 37 -2.03 8.44 -3.20
CA PHE A 37 -2.31 9.12 -1.93
C PHE A 37 -3.72 8.81 -1.43
N LEU A 38 -4.68 8.79 -2.34
CA LEU A 38 -6.06 8.46 -1.99
C LEU A 38 -6.18 7.00 -1.54
N ARG A 39 -5.44 6.10 -2.20
CA ARG A 39 -5.36 4.69 -1.80
C ARG A 39 -4.78 4.53 -0.39
N GLN A 40 -3.67 5.20 -0.10
CA GLN A 40 -3.03 5.13 1.22
C GLN A 40 -3.92 5.70 2.32
N ALA A 41 -4.54 6.86 2.08
CA ALA A 41 -5.49 7.45 3.02
C ALA A 41 -6.67 6.48 3.28
N ALA A 42 -7.20 5.87 2.22
CA ALA A 42 -8.29 4.91 2.33
C ALA A 42 -7.89 3.64 3.06
N ALA A 43 -6.68 3.14 2.83
CA ALA A 43 -6.11 2.01 3.56
C ALA A 43 -6.06 2.31 5.06
N ARG A 44 -5.53 3.48 5.46
CA ARG A 44 -5.46 3.90 6.87
C ARG A 44 -6.83 3.96 7.54
N ASP A 45 -7.84 4.51 6.88
CA ASP A 45 -9.19 4.54 7.45
C ASP A 45 -9.78 3.12 7.60
N LEU A 46 -9.60 2.23 6.62
CA LEU A 46 -10.08 0.85 6.70
C LEU A 46 -9.32 -0.01 7.72
N ILE A 47 -8.06 0.30 7.96
CA ILE A 47 -7.25 -0.37 8.99
C ILE A 47 -7.66 0.11 10.37
N GLY A 48 -7.88 1.42 10.53
CA GLY A 48 -8.25 2.04 11.81
C GLY A 48 -9.64 1.64 12.32
N ASP A 49 -10.58 1.38 11.40
CA ASP A 49 -11.91 0.83 11.71
C ASP A 49 -12.16 -0.43 10.87
N PHE A 50 -11.37 -1.46 11.16
CA PHE A 50 -11.38 -2.69 10.38
C PHE A 50 -12.68 -3.48 10.58
N GLN A 51 -13.31 -3.81 9.45
CA GLN A 51 -14.45 -4.71 9.38
C GLN A 51 -14.11 -5.91 8.48
N PRO A 52 -14.49 -7.15 8.84
CA PRO A 52 -14.09 -8.35 8.10
C PRO A 52 -14.43 -8.34 6.60
N TRP A 53 -15.52 -7.68 6.20
CA TRP A 53 -15.91 -7.54 4.79
C TRP A 53 -14.92 -6.71 3.96
N ALA A 54 -14.06 -5.89 4.59
CA ALA A 54 -13.05 -5.07 3.93
C ALA A 54 -11.77 -5.84 3.57
N THR A 55 -11.59 -7.05 4.13
CA THR A 55 -10.50 -7.98 3.84
C THR A 55 -10.05 -8.03 2.38
N PRO A 56 -10.93 -8.26 1.38
CA PRO A 56 -10.53 -8.30 -0.03
C PRO A 56 -9.79 -7.05 -0.50
N PHE A 57 -10.18 -5.87 -0.01
CA PHE A 57 -9.55 -4.60 -0.39
C PHE A 57 -8.16 -4.44 0.23
N ILE A 58 -7.97 -4.90 1.46
CA ILE A 58 -6.65 -4.93 2.11
C ILE A 58 -5.72 -5.91 1.40
N VAL A 59 -6.16 -7.15 1.13
CA VAL A 59 -5.32 -8.14 0.42
C VAL A 59 -4.99 -7.67 -1.00
N ALA A 60 -5.91 -6.96 -1.66
CA ALA A 60 -5.63 -6.35 -2.96
C ALA A 60 -4.50 -5.31 -2.88
N LEU A 61 -4.51 -4.45 -1.85
CA LEU A 61 -3.47 -3.45 -1.61
C LEU A 61 -2.09 -4.05 -1.36
N ILE A 62 -2.00 -5.25 -0.77
CA ILE A 62 -0.72 -5.97 -0.60
C ILE A 62 -0.08 -6.28 -1.96
N GLY A 63 -0.89 -6.59 -2.96
CA GLY A 63 -0.43 -6.80 -4.33
C GLY A 63 -0.16 -5.51 -5.09
N GLU A 64 -0.40 -4.36 -4.46
CA GLU A 64 -0.10 -3.05 -5.01
C GLU A 64 1.27 -2.56 -4.55
N TYR A 65 1.88 -1.81 -5.44
CA TYR A 65 3.30 -1.56 -5.48
C TYR A 65 3.73 -0.33 -4.67
N ILE A 66 3.02 0.02 -3.60
CA ILE A 66 3.32 1.21 -2.80
C ILE A 66 3.84 0.75 -1.44
N VAL A 67 5.15 0.89 -1.23
CA VAL A 67 5.81 0.41 -0.01
C VAL A 67 5.21 1.05 1.25
N GLU A 68 4.82 2.31 1.18
CA GLU A 68 4.22 3.06 2.30
C GLU A 68 2.85 2.49 2.69
N ILE A 69 2.09 1.93 1.73
CA ILE A 69 0.83 1.23 2.04
C ILE A 69 1.12 -0.10 2.72
N LEU A 70 2.15 -0.83 2.27
CA LEU A 70 2.55 -2.08 2.91
C LEU A 70 3.03 -1.86 4.35
N GLU A 71 3.72 -0.74 4.61
CA GLU A 71 4.11 -0.30 5.95
C GLU A 71 2.90 0.03 6.81
N ASP A 72 1.94 0.82 6.30
CA ASP A 72 0.69 1.13 7.02
C ASP A 72 -0.09 -0.16 7.37
N ILE A 73 -0.19 -1.11 6.42
CA ILE A 73 -0.84 -2.41 6.67
C ILE A 73 -0.08 -3.18 7.74
N ALA A 74 1.24 -3.34 7.61
CA ALA A 74 2.04 -4.11 8.55
C ALA A 74 1.97 -3.55 9.98
N ALA A 75 1.98 -2.21 10.12
CA ALA A 75 1.87 -1.52 11.39
C ALA A 75 0.48 -1.63 12.02
N GLY A 76 -0.59 -1.69 11.21
CA GLY A 76 -1.97 -1.73 11.69
C GLY A 76 -2.58 -3.12 11.86
N LEU A 77 -1.87 -4.20 11.54
CA LEU A 77 -2.38 -5.56 11.67
C LEU A 77 -2.62 -5.95 13.15
N THR A 78 -3.89 -6.01 13.54
CA THR A 78 -4.34 -6.63 14.80
C THR A 78 -4.45 -8.16 14.65
N PRO A 79 -4.53 -8.93 15.76
CA PRO A 79 -4.80 -10.37 15.71
C PRO A 79 -6.10 -10.72 14.97
N GLU A 80 -7.18 -9.98 15.24
CA GLU A 80 -8.49 -10.20 14.62
C GLU A 80 -8.45 -9.95 13.12
N MET A 81 -7.80 -8.85 12.71
CA MET A 81 -7.59 -8.54 11.31
C MET A 81 -6.73 -9.61 10.63
N THR A 82 -5.64 -10.04 11.29
CA THR A 82 -4.75 -11.08 10.75
C THR A 82 -5.50 -12.38 10.50
N LEU A 83 -6.36 -12.81 11.43
CA LEU A 83 -7.21 -13.99 11.27
C LEU A 83 -8.22 -13.84 10.12
N ALA A 84 -8.85 -12.68 9.99
CA ALA A 84 -9.78 -12.41 8.88
C ALA A 84 -9.08 -12.43 7.52
N LEU A 85 -7.90 -11.83 7.41
CA LEU A 85 -7.08 -11.89 6.19
C LEU A 85 -6.65 -13.32 5.88
N ALA A 86 -6.22 -14.08 6.90
CA ALA A 86 -5.80 -15.47 6.74
C ALA A 86 -6.94 -16.37 6.26
N ALA A 87 -8.13 -16.25 6.86
CA ALA A 87 -9.32 -17.00 6.42
C ALA A 87 -9.64 -16.73 4.95
N PHE A 88 -9.67 -15.45 4.56
CA PHE A 88 -9.88 -15.07 3.16
C PHE A 88 -8.81 -15.63 2.21
N ILE A 89 -7.53 -15.60 2.62
CA ILE A 89 -6.42 -16.13 1.83
C ILE A 89 -6.56 -17.65 1.65
N ALA A 90 -6.90 -18.38 2.72
CA ALA A 90 -7.11 -19.81 2.70
C ALA A 90 -8.23 -20.22 1.73
N GLU A 91 -9.30 -19.43 1.66
CA GLU A 91 -10.39 -19.62 0.71
C GLU A 91 -10.01 -19.25 -0.73
N ASN A 92 -9.02 -18.40 -0.93
CA ASN A 92 -8.65 -17.82 -2.24
C ASN A 92 -7.16 -18.01 -2.60
N PRO A 93 -6.61 -19.24 -2.58
CA PRO A 93 -5.17 -19.47 -2.73
C PRO A 93 -4.61 -19.04 -4.10
N ALA A 94 -5.40 -19.13 -5.17
CA ALA A 94 -5.00 -18.68 -6.50
C ALA A 94 -4.85 -17.15 -6.58
N TYR A 95 -5.71 -16.42 -5.87
CA TYR A 95 -5.63 -14.96 -5.76
C TYR A 95 -4.38 -14.57 -4.97
N TRP A 96 -4.17 -15.19 -3.80
CA TRP A 96 -2.99 -14.93 -2.98
C TRP A 96 -1.68 -15.24 -3.71
N ARG A 97 -1.59 -16.36 -4.43
CA ARG A 97 -0.44 -16.68 -5.29
C ARG A 97 -0.16 -15.58 -6.32
N THR A 98 -1.20 -14.95 -6.86
CA THR A 98 -1.06 -13.83 -7.80
C THR A 98 -0.58 -12.56 -7.10
N THR A 99 -1.10 -12.26 -5.91
CA THR A 99 -0.61 -11.17 -5.05
C THR A 99 0.87 -11.33 -4.74
N LYS A 100 1.32 -12.51 -4.30
CA LYS A 100 2.75 -12.80 -4.05
C LYS A 100 3.62 -12.58 -5.28
N ARG A 101 3.18 -12.98 -6.47
CA ARG A 101 3.91 -12.71 -7.74
C ARG A 101 4.04 -11.22 -8.04
N ARG A 102 3.02 -10.41 -7.75
CA ARG A 102 3.08 -8.94 -7.95
C ARG A 102 4.09 -8.30 -7.01
N VAL A 103 4.09 -8.69 -5.73
CA VAL A 103 5.07 -8.21 -4.75
C VAL A 103 6.50 -8.56 -5.19
N MET A 104 6.74 -9.81 -5.60
CA MET A 104 8.03 -10.25 -6.13
C MET A 104 8.46 -9.45 -7.36
N SER A 105 7.58 -9.32 -8.35
CA SER A 105 7.88 -8.62 -9.60
C SER A 105 8.20 -7.15 -9.38
N TYR A 106 7.50 -6.48 -8.46
CA TYR A 106 7.76 -5.08 -8.16
C TYR A 106 9.09 -4.89 -7.40
N TRP A 107 9.32 -5.72 -6.38
CA TRP A 107 10.60 -5.72 -5.67
C TRP A 107 11.77 -5.96 -6.62
N ASP A 108 11.67 -6.95 -7.52
CA ASP A 108 12.72 -7.28 -8.48
C ASP A 108 13.01 -6.11 -9.44
N ALA A 109 11.96 -5.47 -9.96
CA ALA A 109 12.08 -4.37 -10.91
C ALA A 109 12.62 -3.06 -10.29
N TYR A 110 12.27 -2.76 -9.04
CA TYR A 110 12.52 -1.42 -8.47
C TYR A 110 13.46 -1.40 -7.27
N TYR A 111 13.49 -2.45 -6.45
CA TYR A 111 14.20 -2.45 -5.17
C TYR A 111 15.37 -3.43 -5.09
N ARG A 112 15.38 -4.51 -5.88
CA ARG A 112 16.45 -5.53 -5.81
C ARG A 112 17.81 -4.95 -6.16
N HIS A 113 17.86 -4.09 -7.17
CA HIS A 113 19.10 -3.48 -7.67
C HIS A 113 19.26 -2.01 -7.29
N GLY A 114 18.40 -1.49 -6.40
CA GLY A 114 18.44 -0.11 -5.93
C GLY A 114 18.06 0.93 -6.99
N GLY A 115 17.46 0.52 -8.12
CA GLY A 115 17.18 1.39 -9.28
C GLY A 115 16.06 2.42 -9.10
N TYR A 116 15.60 2.67 -7.88
CA TYR A 116 14.60 3.69 -7.59
C TYR A 116 15.23 4.87 -6.87
N ASP A 117 15.44 5.95 -7.64
CA ASP A 117 15.80 7.29 -7.19
C ASP A 117 14.60 7.95 -6.50
N MET A 118 14.18 7.43 -5.35
CA MET A 118 13.31 8.18 -4.44
C MET A 118 14.19 8.99 -3.50
N PRO A 119 13.93 10.30 -3.31
CA PRO A 119 14.51 11.00 -2.18
C PRO A 119 13.90 10.36 -0.93
N VAL A 120 14.63 9.41 -0.35
CA VAL A 120 14.33 8.86 0.98
C VAL A 120 14.59 10.00 1.95
N THR A 121 13.58 10.85 2.15
CA THR A 121 13.59 11.76 3.28
C THR A 121 13.50 10.87 4.51
N HIS A 122 14.56 10.88 5.31
CA HIS A 122 14.59 10.22 6.60
C HIS A 122 13.32 10.62 7.36
N VAL A 123 12.38 9.68 7.53
CA VAL A 123 11.28 9.83 8.48
C VAL A 123 11.86 9.63 9.87
N THR A 124 12.63 10.61 10.31
CA THR A 124 12.83 10.86 11.73
C THR A 124 11.71 11.80 12.11
N LEU A 125 10.72 11.28 12.87
CA LEU A 125 9.74 12.02 13.67
C LEU A 125 9.40 13.44 13.13
N MET A 126 8.35 13.58 12.30
CA MET A 126 7.85 14.90 11.91
C MET A 126 6.32 14.99 12.08
N GLU A 127 5.92 15.82 13.04
CA GLU A 127 4.55 16.06 13.51
C GLU A 127 3.74 17.11 12.72
N GLU A 128 4.17 17.63 11.57
CA GLU A 128 3.45 18.73 10.92
C GLU A 128 2.99 18.50 9.47
N ALA A 129 1.68 18.69 9.28
CA ALA A 129 0.95 18.64 8.01
C ALA A 129 1.42 19.66 6.94
N SER A 130 2.28 20.61 7.28
CA SER A 130 2.72 21.71 6.40
C SER A 130 3.84 21.31 5.41
N CYS A 131 4.58 20.22 5.66
CA CYS A 131 5.69 19.76 4.82
C CYS A 131 5.22 19.10 3.50
N TRP A 132 4.03 18.50 3.50
CA TRP A 132 3.43 17.81 2.36
C TRP A 132 3.19 18.71 1.14
N SER A 133 2.90 19.99 1.36
CA SER A 133 2.74 21.01 0.31
C SER A 133 4.03 21.29 -0.48
N ARG A 134 5.19 21.02 0.12
CA ARG A 134 6.53 21.22 -0.48
C ARG A 134 6.98 19.97 -1.24
N VAL A 135 6.72 18.78 -0.70
CA VAL A 135 6.96 17.49 -1.36
C VAL A 135 6.08 17.31 -2.61
N LYS A 136 4.80 17.74 -2.56
CA LYS A 136 3.89 17.77 -3.73
C LYS A 136 4.46 18.57 -4.90
N ARG A 137 5.10 19.72 -4.63
CA ARG A 137 5.68 20.60 -5.64
C ARG A 137 6.93 20.01 -6.29
N HIS A 138 7.62 19.12 -5.57
CA HIS A 138 8.80 18.42 -6.06
C HIS A 138 8.40 17.18 -6.88
N MET A 139 7.46 16.35 -6.40
CA MET A 139 6.99 15.16 -7.13
C MET A 139 6.26 15.50 -8.44
N LEU A 140 5.51 16.60 -8.50
CA LEU A 140 4.87 17.07 -9.75
C LEU A 140 5.89 17.55 -10.82
N ARG A 141 7.12 17.92 -10.43
CA ARG A 141 8.20 18.20 -11.39
C ARG A 141 8.79 16.92 -11.99
N TYR A 142 8.93 15.87 -11.18
CA TYR A 142 9.52 14.60 -11.64
C TYR A 142 8.63 13.84 -12.63
N TRP A 143 7.30 14.00 -12.54
CA TRP A 143 6.39 13.34 -13.49
C TRP A 143 6.29 14.06 -14.85
N ASN A 144 6.57 15.37 -14.90
CA ASN A 144 6.38 16.20 -16.11
C ASN A 144 7.67 16.51 -16.88
N VAL A 145 8.86 16.24 -16.34
CA VAL A 145 10.12 16.53 -17.02
C VAL A 145 10.80 15.22 -17.38
N GLY A 146 10.44 14.72 -18.56
CA GLY A 146 11.39 13.92 -19.32
C GLY A 146 12.70 14.70 -19.48
N HIS A 147 13.80 13.98 -19.31
CA HIS A 147 15.20 14.33 -19.56
C HIS A 147 16.12 14.61 -18.36
N ARG A 148 17.10 13.68 -18.29
CA ARG A 148 18.52 13.90 -18.03
C ARG A 148 18.87 14.42 -16.63
N HIS A 149 19.08 13.50 -15.70
CA HIS A 149 19.69 13.82 -14.43
C HIS A 149 21.19 13.46 -14.40
N ASP A 150 21.97 14.50 -14.14
CA ASP A 150 23.39 14.48 -13.78
C ASP A 150 23.56 13.88 -12.37
N ARG A 151 24.71 13.23 -12.14
CA ARG A 151 25.01 12.36 -10.98
C ARG A 151 25.21 13.15 -9.69
N GLY A 152 24.13 13.57 -9.06
CA GLY A 152 24.12 14.20 -7.73
C GLY A 152 23.34 13.40 -6.69
N ASN A 153 24.05 12.65 -5.85
CA ASN A 153 23.66 12.05 -4.57
C ASN A 153 22.18 11.60 -4.42
N VAL A 154 21.77 10.61 -5.21
CA VAL A 154 20.50 9.92 -4.99
C VAL A 154 20.75 8.60 -4.28
N MET A 155 20.18 8.44 -3.08
CA MET A 155 20.32 7.22 -2.28
C MET A 155 19.52 6.10 -2.92
N HIS A 156 20.23 5.25 -3.66
CA HIS A 156 19.73 3.99 -4.19
C HIS A 156 19.51 3.02 -3.02
N ARG A 157 18.29 2.97 -2.47
CA ARG A 157 17.99 2.00 -1.42
C ARG A 157 17.61 0.68 -2.07
N SER A 158 18.58 -0.21 -2.18
CA SER A 158 18.28 -1.62 -2.43
C SER A 158 17.70 -2.23 -1.16
N TYR A 159 16.64 -3.02 -1.30
CA TYR A 159 16.13 -3.84 -0.21
C TYR A 159 16.49 -5.28 -0.49
N ARG A 160 17.19 -5.94 0.43
CA ARG A 160 17.29 -7.40 0.38
C ARG A 160 15.90 -8.01 0.58
N ARG A 161 15.72 -9.26 0.14
CA ARG A 161 14.42 -9.95 0.26
C ARG A 161 13.93 -9.99 1.71
N ASP A 162 14.83 -10.21 2.65
CA ASP A 162 14.57 -10.25 4.09
C ASP A 162 14.32 -8.86 4.72
N GLU A 163 14.63 -7.78 4.01
CA GLU A 163 14.43 -6.41 4.48
C GLU A 163 13.12 -5.80 3.95
N TYR A 164 12.71 -6.18 2.74
CA TYR A 164 11.54 -5.62 2.07
C TYR A 164 10.24 -6.00 2.79
N ILE A 165 9.48 -4.98 3.20
CA ILE A 165 8.26 -5.14 4.00
C ILE A 165 7.21 -6.03 3.34
N GLY A 166 7.13 -6.03 2.00
CA GLY A 166 6.20 -6.88 1.26
C GLY A 166 6.44 -8.37 1.50
N PHE A 167 7.70 -8.81 1.63
CA PHE A 167 8.00 -10.22 1.94
C PHE A 167 7.70 -10.55 3.39
N LYS A 168 8.07 -9.67 4.33
CA LYS A 168 7.74 -9.86 5.75
C LYS A 168 6.22 -9.99 5.98
N LEU A 169 5.44 -9.17 5.29
CA LEU A 169 3.98 -9.20 5.35
C LEU A 169 3.42 -10.50 4.74
N ILE A 170 3.97 -10.95 3.61
CA ILE A 170 3.63 -12.24 3.02
C ILE A 170 3.90 -13.38 3.99
N ASP A 171 5.11 -13.43 4.57
CA ASP A 171 5.53 -14.52 5.44
C ASP A 171 4.65 -14.56 6.71
N ARG A 172 4.32 -13.39 7.30
CA ARG A 172 3.40 -13.27 8.43
C ARG A 172 2.00 -13.82 8.11
N LEU A 173 1.47 -13.51 6.94
CA LEU A 173 0.13 -13.97 6.53
C LEU A 173 0.11 -15.45 6.13
N ASP A 174 1.18 -15.96 5.51
CA ASP A 174 1.33 -17.39 5.21
C ASP A 174 1.37 -18.21 6.53
N LEU A 175 2.06 -17.73 7.57
CA LEU A 175 2.03 -18.35 8.91
C LEU A 175 0.63 -18.34 9.53
N ALA A 176 -0.11 -17.24 9.36
CA ALA A 176 -1.47 -17.15 9.89
C ALA A 176 -2.43 -18.13 9.20
N VAL A 177 -2.24 -18.35 7.89
CA VAL A 177 -3.00 -19.34 7.11
C VAL A 177 -2.72 -20.76 7.57
N THR A 178 -1.48 -21.08 7.99
CA THR A 178 -1.12 -22.42 8.48
C THR A 178 -1.41 -22.64 9.96
N GLY A 179 -1.93 -21.63 10.67
CA GLY A 179 -2.18 -21.70 12.12
C GLY A 179 -0.90 -21.63 12.97
N GLN A 180 0.16 -21.03 12.42
CA GLN A 180 1.48 -20.90 13.03
C GLN A 180 1.83 -19.44 13.41
N ALA A 181 0.84 -18.54 13.39
CA ALA A 181 1.01 -17.10 13.70
C ALA A 181 0.72 -16.74 15.15
#